data_AF-K1TPR8-F1
#
_entry.id   AF-K1TPR8-F1
#
_cell.length_a   1.000
_cell.length_b   1.000
_cell.length_c   1.000
_cell.angle_alpha   90.00
_cell.angle_beta   90.00
_cell.angle_gamma   90.00
#
_symmetry.space_group_name_H-M   'P 1'
#
loop_
_entity.id
_entity.type
_entity.pdbx_description
1 polymer ?
#
loop_
_entity_poly.entity_id
_entity_poly.type
_entity_poly.pdbx_seq_one_letter_code
_entity_poly.pdbx_strand_id
1 'polypeptide(L)' 'MLSLESRESNDNRSLGELFLYFSDEMSDITWIQAFQMLLQMFRTMLSDNTELSDEKINELANAFMDALPTMMKIRLQAA' A
#
# COMPACT_ATOMS: atom_id res chain seq x y z
N MET A 1 -11.73 -35.91 -23.47
CA MET A 1 -11.55 -34.48 -23.80
C MET A 1 -12.92 -33.80 -23.73
N LEU A 2 -13.57 -33.86 -22.56
CA LEU A 2 -14.87 -33.20 -22.27
C LEU A 2 -14.92 -32.70 -20.81
N SER A 3 -13.94 -33.10 -19.98
CA SER A 3 -13.82 -32.70 -18.57
C SER A 3 -13.07 -31.39 -18.37
N LEU A 4 -12.24 -30.96 -19.32
CA LEU A 4 -11.62 -29.61 -19.32
C LEU A 4 -12.61 -28.56 -19.81
N GLU A 5 -13.29 -28.84 -20.91
CA GLU A 5 -14.36 -27.97 -21.45
C GLU A 5 -15.53 -27.81 -20.46
N SER A 6 -15.85 -28.84 -19.67
CA SER A 6 -16.86 -28.77 -18.62
C SER A 6 -16.41 -27.99 -17.36
N ARG A 7 -15.10 -27.77 -17.16
CA ARG A 7 -14.57 -26.95 -16.06
C ARG A 7 -14.47 -25.48 -16.43
N GLU A 8 -14.07 -25.16 -17.66
CA GLU A 8 -14.11 -23.78 -18.18
C GLU A 8 -15.55 -23.27 -18.34
N SER A 9 -16.50 -24.13 -18.73
CA SER A 9 -17.89 -23.71 -18.95
C SER A 9 -18.72 -23.50 -17.68
N ASN A 10 -18.21 -23.87 -16.50
CA ASN A 10 -18.92 -23.74 -15.22
C ASN A 10 -18.17 -22.92 -14.15
N ASP A 11 -17.03 -22.31 -14.48
CA ASP A 11 -16.27 -21.49 -13.53
C ASP A 11 -16.43 -20.00 -13.86
N ASN A 12 -17.31 -19.34 -13.12
CA ASN A 12 -17.74 -17.98 -13.41
C ASN A 12 -16.65 -16.93 -13.18
N ARG A 13 -15.47 -17.27 -12.61
CA ARG A 13 -14.40 -16.32 -12.21
C ARG A 13 -12.95 -16.89 -12.26
N SER A 14 -12.65 -17.91 -13.06
CA SER A 14 -11.54 -18.85 -12.75
C SER A 14 -10.10 -18.28 -12.67
N LEU A 15 -9.71 -17.27 -13.47
CA LEU A 15 -8.33 -16.76 -13.48
C LEU A 15 -8.22 -15.26 -13.83
N GLY A 16 -9.08 -14.75 -14.71
CA GLY A 16 -9.06 -13.35 -15.13
C GLY A 16 -9.41 -12.37 -14.01
N GLU A 17 -10.38 -12.69 -13.16
CA GLU A 17 -10.72 -11.85 -12.01
C GLU A 17 -9.71 -11.97 -10.88
N LEU A 18 -9.09 -13.13 -10.67
CA LEU A 18 -7.93 -13.25 -9.79
C LEU A 18 -6.78 -12.37 -10.27
N PHE A 19 -6.48 -12.37 -11.57
CA PHE A 19 -5.44 -11.53 -12.16
C PHE A 19 -5.76 -10.03 -12.02
N LEU A 20 -7.01 -9.61 -12.25
CA LEU A 20 -7.45 -8.23 -12.06
C LEU A 20 -7.42 -7.82 -10.58
N TYR A 21 -7.88 -8.69 -9.68
CA TYR A 21 -7.82 -8.47 -8.24
C TYR A 21 -6.36 -8.33 -7.76
N PHE A 22 -5.46 -9.22 -8.19
CA PHE A 22 -4.04 -9.11 -7.91
C PHE A 22 -3.40 -7.86 -8.54
N SER A 23 -3.87 -7.42 -9.70
CA SER A 23 -3.35 -6.20 -10.34
C SER A 23 -3.76 -4.95 -9.56
N ASP A 24 -4.99 -4.90 -9.04
CA ASP A 24 -5.48 -3.81 -8.18
C ASP A 24 -4.73 -3.81 -6.84
N GLU A 25 -4.57 -4.98 -6.21
CA GLU A 25 -3.82 -5.15 -4.96
C GLU A 25 -2.32 -4.86 -5.14
N MET A 26 -1.71 -5.22 -6.29
CA MET A 26 -0.33 -4.82 -6.63
C MET A 26 -0.21 -3.31 -6.87
N SER A 27 -1.24 -2.67 -7.43
CA SER A 27 -1.30 -1.21 -7.53
C SER A 27 -1.34 -0.56 -6.14
N ASP A 28 -2.01 -1.21 -5.19
CA ASP A 28 -2.08 -0.76 -3.80
C ASP A 28 -0.75 -0.96 -3.07
N ILE A 29 -0.09 -2.10 -3.26
CA ILE A 29 1.27 -2.35 -2.73
C ILE A 29 2.26 -1.31 -3.26
N THR A 30 2.20 -1.00 -4.56
CA THR A 30 3.08 0.04 -5.16
C THR A 30 2.76 1.44 -4.67
N TRP A 31 1.49 1.75 -4.36
CA TRP A 31 1.10 3.01 -3.73
C TRP A 31 1.64 3.14 -2.31
N ILE A 32 1.54 2.08 -1.50
CA ILE A 32 2.04 2.07 -0.11
C ILE A 32 3.55 2.19 -0.08
N GLN A 33 4.25 1.49 -0.98
CA GLN A 33 5.70 1.61 -1.13
C GLN A 33 6.11 3.03 -1.55
N ALA A 34 5.44 3.63 -2.54
CA ALA A 34 5.71 5.00 -2.95
C ALA A 34 5.48 6.00 -1.80
N PHE A 35 4.42 5.79 -1.02
CA PHE A 35 4.12 6.61 0.15
C PHE A 35 5.19 6.47 1.24
N GLN A 36 5.64 5.23 1.53
CA GLN A 36 6.74 4.98 2.47
C GLN A 36 8.05 5.64 2.01
N MET A 37 8.39 5.56 0.72
CA MET A 37 9.57 6.21 0.16
C MET A 37 9.52 7.73 0.29
N LEU A 38 8.36 8.34 0.02
CA LEU A 38 8.15 9.78 0.20
C LEU A 38 8.30 10.21 1.67
N LEU A 39 7.68 9.45 2.60
CA LEU A 39 7.78 9.73 4.02
C LEU A 39 9.22 9.59 4.53
N GLN A 40 9.95 8.59 4.04
CA GLN A 40 11.35 8.38 4.40
C GLN A 40 12.25 9.50 3.87
N MET A 41 12.10 9.89 2.60
CA MET A 41 12.82 11.05 2.06
C MET A 41 12.51 12.32 2.85
N PHE A 42 11.26 12.53 3.25
CA PHE A 42 10.89 13.69 4.08
C PHE A 42 11.57 13.67 5.45
N ARG A 43 11.64 12.50 6.12
CA ARG A 43 12.36 12.35 7.39
C ARG A 43 13.86 12.60 7.25
N THR A 44 14.48 12.09 6.19
CA THR A 44 15.89 12.37 5.88
C THR A 44 16.12 13.85 5.64
N MET A 45 15.24 14.52 4.87
CA MET A 45 15.32 15.97 4.66
C MET A 45 15.20 16.77 5.96
N LEU A 46 14.33 16.34 6.89
CA LEU A 46 14.26 16.97 8.21
C LEU A 46 15.54 16.76 9.01
N SER A 47 16.10 15.55 9.02
CA SER A 47 17.36 15.25 9.73
C SER A 47 18.54 16.04 9.16
N ASP A 48 18.64 16.15 7.83
CA ASP A 48 19.77 16.79 7.16
C ASP A 48 19.70 18.32 7.20
N ASN A 49 18.49 18.89 7.17
CA ASN A 49 18.30 20.34 7.03
C ASN A 49 17.84 21.03 8.33
N THR A 50 17.61 20.29 9.41
CA THR A 50 17.16 20.84 10.70
C THR A 50 17.94 20.23 11.87
N GLU A 51 18.00 20.92 13.01
CA GLU A 51 18.64 20.42 14.24
C GLU A 51 17.67 19.58 15.10
N LEU A 52 16.68 18.93 14.49
CA LEU A 52 15.73 18.08 15.21
C LEU A 52 16.38 16.76 15.61
N SER A 53 16.11 16.30 16.84
CA SER A 53 16.48 14.95 17.24
C SER A 53 15.60 13.90 16.55
N ASP A 54 16.11 12.68 16.42
CA ASP A 54 15.37 11.56 15.84
C ASP A 54 14.04 11.31 16.57
N GLU A 55 13.99 11.52 17.89
CA GLU A 55 12.75 11.42 18.66
C GLU A 55 11.69 12.42 18.20
N LYS A 56 12.08 13.68 17.92
CA LYS A 56 11.13 14.68 17.41
C LYS A 56 10.71 14.43 15.98
N ILE A 57 11.60 13.93 15.14
CA ILE A 57 11.24 13.49 13.80
C ILE A 57 10.24 12.33 13.86
N ASN A 58 10.42 11.38 14.79
CA ASN A 58 9.49 10.27 15.02
C ASN A 58 8.13 10.74 15.53
N GLU A 59 8.11 11.65 16.52
CA GLU A 59 6.86 12.23 17.02
C GLU A 59 6.09 12.94 15.91
N LEU A 60 6.76 13.74 15.08
CA LEU A 60 6.13 14.42 13.94
C LEU A 60 5.62 13.43 12.89
N ALA A 61 6.38 12.38 12.58
CA ALA A 61 5.94 11.34 11.67
C ALA A 61 4.70 10.61 12.20
N ASN A 62 4.66 10.29 13.49
CA ASN A 62 3.50 9.66 14.12
C ASN A 62 2.28 10.60 14.13
N ALA A 63 2.47 11.86 14.52
CA ALA A 63 1.40 12.86 14.49
C ALA A 63 0.84 13.07 13.07
N PHE A 64 1.71 13.03 12.05
CA PHE A 64 1.29 13.07 10.65
C PHE A 64 0.44 11.85 10.28
N MET A 65 0.88 10.64 10.64
CA MET A 65 0.11 9.42 10.42
C MET A 65 -1.24 9.45 11.14
N ASP A 66 -1.29 10.02 12.35
CA ASP A 66 -2.52 10.19 13.11
C ASP A 66 -3.46 11.24 12.52
N ALA A 67 -2.94 12.24 11.81
CA ALA A 67 -3.75 13.24 11.12
C ALA A 67 -4.33 12.76 9.78
N LEU A 68 -3.87 11.61 9.26
CA LEU A 68 -4.37 11.08 7.99
C LEU A 68 -5.88 10.74 8.08
N PRO A 69 -6.66 10.99 7.01
CA PRO A 69 -8.04 10.55 6.93
C PRO A 69 -8.17 9.04 7.17
N THR A 70 -9.25 8.62 7.84
CA THR A 70 -9.50 7.20 8.19
C THR A 70 -9.40 6.27 6.97
N MET A 71 -9.87 6.73 5.81
CA MET A 71 -9.77 5.97 4.55
C MET A 71 -8.32 5.64 4.16
N MET A 72 -7.39 6.58 4.36
CA MET A 72 -5.97 6.35 4.06
C MET A 72 -5.32 5.45 5.11
N LYS A 73 -5.70 5.58 6.38
CA LYS A 73 -5.21 4.70 7.46
C LYS A 73 -5.60 3.24 7.23
N ILE A 74 -6.83 2.99 6.79
CA ILE A 74 -7.32 1.63 6.46
C ILE A 74 -6.47 1.04 5.34
N ARG A 75 -6.19 1.81 4.28
CA ARG A 75 -5.34 1.35 3.17
C ARG A 75 -3.90 1.10 3.58
N LEU A 76 -3.35 1.90 4.49
CA LEU A 76 -1.99 1.73 5.01
C LEU A 76 -1.86 0.56 6.00
N GLN A 77 -2.94 0.18 6.70
CA GLN A 77 -2.98 -0.96 7.63
C GLN A 77 -3.20 -2.32 6.95
N ALA A 78 -3.68 -2.31 5.69
CA ALA A 78 -3.99 -3.52 4.94
C ALA A 78 -2.77 -4.14 4.21
N ALA A 79 -1.61 -3.49 4.26
CA ALA A 79 -0.34 -4.00 3.70
C ALA A 79 0.53 -4.75 4.71
#